data_AF-A0A8T4AIU3-F1
#
_entry.id   AF-A0A8T4AIU3-F1
#
_cell.length_a   1.000
_cell.length_b   1.000
_cell.length_c   1.000
_cell.angle_alpha   90.00
_cell.angle_beta   90.00
_cell.angle_gamma   90.00
#
_symmetry.space_group_name_H-M   'P 1'
#
loop_
_entity.id
_entity.type
_entity.pdbx_description
1 polymer ?
#
loop_
_entity_poly.entity_id
_entity_poly.type
_entity_poly.pdbx_seq_one_letter_code
_entity_poly.pdbx_strand_id
1 'polypeptide(L)'
;MKGTSFTNNKRITILATSTTLISQQSYADTSFDVDVGTLNGKIQVAQSPTRNTHLRLEYNDANYDTNGETNGVDHDLDLELSSAGLLFDWPALNKSFRFT
;
A
#
# COMPACT_ATOMS: atom_id res chain seq x y z
N MET A 1 -48.81 -15.31 61.91
CA MET A 1 -48.45 -14.46 60.76
C MET A 1 -47.13 -14.97 60.19
N LYS A 2 -47.12 -15.42 58.92
CA LYS A 2 -45.97 -16.02 58.24
C LYS A 2 -45.14 -14.88 57.62
N GLY A 3 -43.96 -14.59 58.19
CA GLY A 3 -43.03 -13.62 57.63
C GLY A 3 -42.10 -14.30 56.62
N THR A 4 -42.23 -13.93 55.36
CA THR A 4 -41.32 -14.33 54.27
C THR A 4 -40.04 -13.51 54.36
N SER A 5 -38.89 -14.16 54.52
CA SER A 5 -37.59 -13.51 54.39
C SER A 5 -37.08 -13.71 52.95
N PHE A 6 -37.06 -12.63 52.18
CA PHE A 6 -36.57 -12.60 50.80
C PHE A 6 -35.05 -12.45 50.80
N THR A 7 -34.36 -13.49 50.32
CA THR A 7 -32.91 -13.53 50.09
C THR A 7 -32.53 -12.54 48.98
N ASN A 8 -31.73 -11.51 49.31
CA ASN A 8 -31.31 -10.48 48.36
C ASN A 8 -29.85 -10.71 47.94
N ASN A 9 -29.65 -11.60 46.97
CA ASN A 9 -28.32 -11.89 46.43
C ASN A 9 -27.92 -10.82 45.41
N LYS A 10 -27.31 -9.74 45.88
CA LYS A 10 -26.69 -8.72 45.01
C LYS A 10 -25.46 -9.33 44.33
N ARG A 11 -25.61 -9.75 43.08
CA ARG A 11 -24.50 -10.17 42.22
C ARG A 11 -23.74 -8.92 41.76
N ILE A 12 -22.49 -8.80 42.20
CA ILE A 12 -21.55 -7.79 41.71
C ILE A 12 -20.81 -8.42 40.53
N THR A 13 -21.09 -7.93 39.32
CA THR A 13 -20.38 -8.34 38.11
C THR A 13 -19.22 -7.38 37.88
N ILE A 14 -17.98 -7.86 37.99
CA ILE A 14 -16.78 -7.08 37.69
C ILE A 14 -16.40 -7.35 36.23
N LEU A 15 -16.50 -6.32 35.39
CA LEU A 15 -16.06 -6.37 33.99
C LEU A 15 -14.61 -5.85 33.93
N ALA A 16 -13.65 -6.76 33.80
CA ALA A 16 -12.25 -6.42 33.62
C ALA A 16 -11.97 -6.16 32.14
N THR A 17 -11.92 -4.89 31.74
CA THR A 17 -11.55 -4.48 30.39
C THR A 17 -10.04 -4.28 30.32
N SER A 18 -9.30 -5.27 29.85
CA SER A 18 -7.86 -5.15 29.58
C SER A 18 -7.63 -4.34 28.31
N THR A 19 -7.35 -3.04 28.46
CA THR A 19 -6.96 -2.18 27.33
C THR A 19 -5.49 -2.45 27.01
N THR A 20 -5.21 -3.32 26.04
CA THR A 20 -3.86 -3.41 25.47
C THR A 20 -3.59 -2.14 24.68
N LEU A 21 -2.82 -1.22 25.27
CA LEU A 21 -2.19 -0.10 24.57
C LEU A 21 -1.17 -0.67 23.58
N ILE A 22 -1.62 -0.94 22.36
CA ILE A 22 -0.71 -1.18 21.24
C ILE A 22 -0.11 0.19 20.90
N SER A 23 1.10 0.44 21.41
CA SER A 23 1.89 1.59 21.00
C SER A 23 2.16 1.47 19.50
N GLN A 24 1.41 2.22 18.69
CA GLN A 24 1.70 2.35 17.27
C GLN A 24 2.97 3.19 17.14
N GLN A 25 4.12 2.54 17.01
CA GLN A 25 5.30 3.22 16.49
C GLN A 25 4.99 3.56 15.03
N SER A 26 4.58 4.81 14.77
CA SER A 26 4.45 5.34 13.41
C SER A 26 5.83 5.36 12.77
N TYR A 27 6.12 4.33 11.98
CA TYR A 27 7.13 4.41 10.94
C TYR A 27 6.43 5.13 9.80
N ALA A 28 6.87 6.33 9.44
CA ALA A 28 6.35 7.04 8.29
C ALA A 28 7.57 7.61 7.58
N ASP A 29 8.28 6.73 6.88
CA ASP A 29 9.40 7.09 6.03
C ASP A 29 8.86 7.40 4.63
N THR A 30 9.35 8.46 4.00
CA THR A 30 8.91 8.91 2.68
C THR A 30 10.12 8.90 1.75
N SER A 31 10.00 8.22 0.61
CA SER A 31 11.04 8.14 -0.41
C SER A 31 10.54 8.62 -1.77
N PHE A 32 11.42 9.27 -2.51
CA PHE A 32 11.22 9.66 -3.90
C PHE A 32 12.18 8.86 -4.77
N ASP A 33 11.69 8.36 -5.90
CA ASP A 33 12.48 7.55 -6.83
C ASP A 33 12.16 7.92 -8.28
N VAL A 34 13.15 7.80 -9.16
CA VAL A 34 13.04 8.03 -10.59
C VAL A 34 13.66 6.84 -11.29
N ASP A 35 12.90 6.21 -12.17
CA ASP A 35 13.24 4.95 -12.82
C ASP A 35 13.02 5.06 -14.33
N VAL A 36 13.64 4.18 -15.11
CA VAL A 36 13.47 4.09 -16.55
C VAL A 36 13.14 2.65 -16.89
N GLY A 37 11.98 2.44 -17.52
CA GLY A 37 11.46 1.11 -17.85
C GLY A 37 11.01 1.02 -19.30
N THR A 38 10.17 0.02 -19.57
CA THR A 38 9.57 -0.16 -20.90
C THR A 38 8.74 1.07 -21.26
N LEU A 39 7.91 1.57 -20.35
CA LEU A 39 7.12 2.80 -20.46
C LEU A 39 7.96 4.08 -20.25
N ASN A 40 9.22 4.09 -20.70
CA ASN A 40 10.13 5.23 -20.56
C ASN A 40 10.31 5.67 -19.09
N GLY A 41 10.20 6.97 -18.80
CA GLY A 41 10.51 7.54 -17.50
C GLY A 41 9.37 7.37 -16.50
N LYS A 42 9.72 6.97 -15.28
CA LYS A 42 8.80 6.83 -14.16
C LYS A 42 9.25 7.68 -12.98
N ILE A 43 8.30 8.37 -12.35
CA ILE A 43 8.48 9.00 -11.05
C ILE A 43 7.66 8.27 -9.99
N GLN A 44 8.22 8.12 -8.79
CA GLN A 44 7.60 7.37 -7.71
C GLN A 44 7.74 8.12 -6.38
N VAL A 45 6.66 8.09 -5.60
CA VAL A 45 6.64 8.54 -4.21
C VAL A 45 6.15 7.38 -3.36
N ALA A 46 6.92 6.94 -2.38
CA ALA A 46 6.51 5.89 -1.48
C ALA A 46 6.50 6.36 -0.03
N GLN A 47 5.51 5.90 0.72
CA GLN A 47 5.41 6.06 2.16
C GLN A 47 5.46 4.68 2.81
N SER A 48 6.12 4.56 3.95
CA SER A 48 6.25 3.30 4.68
C SER A 48 5.57 3.38 6.04
N PRO A 49 4.24 3.13 6.15
CA PRO A 49 3.48 3.22 7.41
C PRO A 49 3.94 2.24 8.49
N THR A 50 4.60 1.16 8.07
CA THR A 50 5.21 0.17 8.97
C THR A 50 6.58 -0.23 8.40
N ARG A 51 7.37 -0.96 9.19
CA ARG A 51 8.64 -1.53 8.71
C ARG A 51 8.50 -2.56 7.59
N ASN A 52 7.29 -3.06 7.35
CA ASN A 52 7.03 -4.21 6.49
C ASN A 52 5.97 -3.94 5.42
N THR A 53 5.52 -2.70 5.27
CA THR A 53 4.50 -2.33 4.28
C THR A 53 4.83 -0.97 3.71
N HIS A 54 4.86 -0.85 2.39
CA HIS A 54 5.02 0.45 1.74
C HIS A 54 3.83 0.71 0.82
N LEU A 55 3.38 1.96 0.80
CA LEU A 55 2.39 2.46 -0.12
C LEU A 55 3.13 3.31 -1.15
N ARG A 56 3.03 3.00 -2.44
CA ARG A 56 3.71 3.74 -3.49
C ARG A 56 2.70 4.32 -4.47
N LEU A 57 2.86 5.61 -4.77
CA LEU A 57 2.26 6.25 -5.93
C LEU A 57 3.31 6.28 -7.04
N GLU A 58 2.91 5.91 -8.25
CA GLU A 58 3.75 5.98 -9.43
C GLU A 58 3.04 6.70 -10.57
N TYR A 59 3.83 7.37 -11.40
CA TYR A 59 3.39 7.94 -12.65
C TYR A 59 4.44 7.63 -13.72
N ASN A 60 3.99 7.06 -14.84
CA ASN A 60 4.80 6.74 -16.02
C ASN A 60 4.30 7.55 -17.20
N ASP A 61 5.22 8.00 -18.02
CA ASP A 61 4.93 8.69 -19.28
C ASP A 61 5.90 8.22 -20.36
N ALA A 62 5.35 7.75 -21.48
CA ALA A 62 6.10 7.26 -22.62
C ALA A 62 5.55 7.84 -23.91
N ASN A 63 6.46 8.34 -24.74
CA ASN A 63 6.16 8.72 -26.11
C ASN A 63 7.07 7.91 -27.03
N TYR A 64 6.47 7.14 -27.94
CA TYR A 64 7.18 6.42 -28.99
C TYR A 64 6.81 7.05 -30.32
N ASP A 65 7.82 7.65 -30.95
CA ASP A 65 7.78 8.14 -32.32
C ASP A 65 8.74 7.23 -33.10
N THR A 66 8.19 6.33 -33.92
CA THR A 66 8.96 5.46 -34.79
C THR A 66 8.46 5.63 -36.21
N ASN A 67 9.32 6.24 -37.02
CA ASN A 67 9.17 6.37 -38.46
C ASN A 67 10.23 5.48 -39.11
N GLY A 68 9.81 4.50 -39.90
CA GLY A 68 10.74 3.58 -40.54
C GLY A 68 10.10 2.70 -41.61
N GLU A 69 10.88 2.39 -42.65
CA GLU A 69 10.46 1.50 -43.73
C GLU A 69 10.97 0.08 -43.41
N THR A 70 10.05 -0.88 -43.21
CA THR A 70 10.41 -2.30 -43.09
C THR A 70 9.81 -3.07 -44.25
N ASN A 71 10.67 -3.68 -45.08
CA ASN A 71 10.27 -4.48 -46.24
C ASN A 71 9.38 -3.72 -47.26
N GLY A 72 9.61 -2.41 -47.45
CA GLY A 72 8.84 -1.59 -48.39
C GLY A 72 7.48 -1.13 -47.86
N VAL A 73 7.21 -1.34 -46.57
CA VAL A 73 6.03 -0.82 -45.87
C VAL A 73 6.48 0.28 -44.93
N ASP A 74 5.96 1.48 -45.15
CA ASP A 74 6.14 2.61 -44.24
C ASP A 74 5.32 2.37 -42.97
N HIS A 75 5.99 2.40 -41.84
CA HIS A 75 5.38 2.37 -40.52
C HIS A 75 5.54 3.74 -39.86
N ASP A 76 4.40 4.41 -39.67
CA ASP A 76 4.27 5.55 -38.77
C ASP A 76 3.56 5.06 -37.51
N LEU A 77 4.32 4.93 -36.42
CA LEU A 77 3.83 4.58 -35.10
C LEU A 77 4.07 5.74 -34.15
N ASP A 78 2.98 6.47 -33.86
CA ASP A 78 2.90 7.45 -32.79
C ASP A 78 2.10 6.86 -31.63
N LEU A 79 2.78 6.60 -30.50
CA LEU A 79 2.16 6.02 -29.31
C LEU A 79 2.50 6.83 -28.07
N GLU A 80 1.51 7.50 -27.52
CA GLU A 80 1.57 8.20 -26.23
C GLU A 80 0.90 7.34 -25.15
N LEU A 81 1.67 6.96 -24.13
CA LEU A 81 1.25 6.10 -23.03
C LEU A 81 1.54 6.78 -21.69
N SER A 82 0.48 7.20 -21.01
CA SER A 82 0.57 7.68 -19.63
C SER A 82 -0.18 6.75 -18.68
N SER A 83 0.38 6.52 -17.50
CA SER A 83 -0.26 5.71 -16.46
C SER A 83 0.06 6.22 -15.07
N ALA A 84 -0.91 6.11 -14.17
CA ALA A 84 -0.73 6.38 -12.75
C ALA A 84 -1.17 5.16 -11.94
N GLY A 85 -0.42 4.82 -10.91
CA GLY A 85 -0.66 3.64 -10.09
C GLY A 85 -0.56 3.96 -8.59
N LEU A 86 -1.41 3.30 -7.81
CA LEU A 86 -1.27 3.21 -6.36
C LEU A 86 -0.99 1.74 -6.04
N LEU A 87 0.16 1.46 -5.44
CA LEU A 87 0.67 0.12 -5.21
C LEU A 87 0.91 -0.11 -3.72
N PHE A 88 0.62 -1.33 -3.28
CA PHE A 88 0.89 -1.77 -1.92
C PHE A 88 2.00 -2.81 -1.96
N ASP A 89 3.17 -2.42 -1.45
CA ASP A 89 4.32 -3.30 -1.36
C ASP A 89 4.34 -4.05 -0.03
N TRP A 90 4.42 -5.37 -0.12
CA TRP A 90 4.78 -6.22 1.00
C TRP A 90 6.13 -6.89 0.75
N PRO A 91 7.23 -6.40 1.35
CA PRO A 91 8.51 -7.08 1.31
C PRO A 91 8.45 -8.45 1.99
N ALA A 92 8.80 -9.49 1.24
CA ALA A 92 9.04 -10.85 1.73
C ALA A 92 10.56 -11.12 1.77
N LEU A 93 10.97 -12.20 2.45
CA LEU A 93 12.35 -12.74 2.40
C LEU A 93 13.45 -11.68 2.55
N ASN A 94 13.63 -11.15 3.77
CA ASN A 94 14.72 -10.20 4.11
C ASN A 94 14.78 -8.94 3.22
N LYS A 95 13.64 -8.50 2.65
CA LYS A 95 13.50 -7.32 1.78
C LYS A 95 14.10 -7.46 0.37
N SER A 96 14.62 -8.64 0.00
CA SER A 96 15.15 -8.89 -1.36
C SER A 96 14.05 -9.11 -2.38
N PHE A 97 12.87 -9.54 -1.94
CA PHE A 97 11.70 -9.75 -2.80
C PHE A 97 10.52 -8.94 -2.25
N ARG A 98 9.68 -8.42 -3.14
CA ARG A 98 8.44 -7.75 -2.75
C ARG A 98 7.29 -8.22 -3.62
N PHE A 99 6.13 -8.34 -2.99
CA PHE A 99 4.86 -8.39 -3.71
C PHE A 99 4.33 -6.97 -3.82
N THR A 100 3.84 -6.61 -4.99
CA THR A 100 3.39 -5.27 -5.37
C THR A 100 2.05 -5.38 -6.07
#